data_AF-A0A239LA12-F1
#
_entry.id   AF-A0A239LA12-F1
#
_cell.length_a   1.000
_cell.length_b   1.000
_cell.length_c   1.000
_cell.angle_alpha   90.00
_cell.angle_beta   90.00
_cell.angle_gamma   90.00
#
_symmetry.space_group_name_H-M   'P 1'
#
loop_
_entity.id
_entity.type
_entity.pdbx_description
1 polymer ?
#
loop_
_entity_poly.entity_id
_entity_poly.type
_entity_poly.pdbx_seq_one_letter_code
_entity_poly.pdbx_strand_id
1 'polypeptide(L)'
;MKHKYLFILCSTVLSLVLYNCSDKDAVPPEVDYDELFESVTLPTVVPGLPTPVQATPGELRTSAKAKDLFAALGNSSGRYQKSAAIAPEVEEAATAVLATLSAEEIETLQAMTSAEAEAMATAEALPAPYKAILDKMRADATLAEYFTTYTLPTVGAPETYTPANTTPVDRTLGFEGENSACMQQAQTSLDEGLKRVDAKKEENTVLVEEAYATAIAAVATEEQACQTSASTAFDADKADYQAQYNENLQTVNGQQEELGANYAPIKALLNALLLDYLRTVHILKTAEQEACAKKAEVAEANAEVAKSKNLDQVEATYQTGVLDVKKVVREQYNTCHNQGGGQ
;
A
#
# COMPACT_ATOMS: atom_id res chain seq x y z
N MET A 1 -83.15 58.34 -20.60
CA MET A 1 -82.77 57.91 -19.23
C MET A 1 -82.71 56.38 -19.05
N LYS A 2 -82.45 55.57 -20.10
CA LYS A 2 -82.38 54.08 -19.98
C LYS A 2 -80.96 53.48 -20.14
N HIS A 3 -79.92 54.28 -20.36
CA HIS A 3 -78.54 53.79 -20.54
C HIS A 3 -77.60 54.08 -19.36
N LYS A 4 -78.02 54.88 -18.37
CA LYS A 4 -77.18 55.17 -17.18
C LYS A 4 -77.20 54.05 -16.13
N TYR A 5 -78.23 53.21 -16.12
CA TYR A 5 -78.34 52.11 -15.15
C TYR A 5 -77.56 50.84 -15.57
N LEU A 6 -77.31 50.65 -16.87
CA LEU A 6 -76.56 49.49 -17.37
C LEU A 6 -75.06 49.60 -17.06
N PHE A 7 -74.50 50.83 -17.11
CA PHE A 7 -73.07 51.07 -16.85
C PHE A 7 -72.70 50.91 -15.36
N ILE A 8 -73.62 51.27 -14.45
CA ILE A 8 -73.42 51.09 -13.00
C ILE A 8 -73.57 49.61 -12.61
N LEU A 9 -74.46 48.86 -13.27
CA LEU A 9 -74.64 47.42 -13.01
C LEU A 9 -73.45 46.58 -13.51
N CYS A 10 -72.86 46.92 -14.67
CA CYS A 10 -71.64 46.25 -15.15
C CYS A 10 -70.41 46.58 -14.28
N SER A 11 -70.33 47.80 -13.74
CA SER A 11 -69.24 48.19 -12.83
C SER A 11 -69.26 47.37 -11.54
N THR A 12 -70.41 47.18 -10.90
CA THR A 12 -70.49 46.44 -9.63
C THR A 12 -70.37 44.94 -9.81
N VAL A 13 -70.84 44.36 -10.93
CA VAL A 13 -70.62 42.94 -11.22
C VAL A 13 -69.14 42.67 -11.53
N LEU A 14 -68.44 43.58 -12.21
CA LEU A 14 -66.99 43.44 -12.44
C LEU A 14 -66.18 43.59 -11.13
N SER A 15 -66.58 44.50 -10.23
CA SER A 15 -65.97 44.63 -8.91
C SER A 15 -66.22 43.41 -8.00
N LEU A 16 -67.40 42.76 -8.10
CA LEU A 16 -67.71 41.55 -7.35
C LEU A 16 -66.97 40.31 -7.88
N VAL A 17 -66.70 40.22 -9.19
CA VAL A 17 -65.85 39.15 -9.76
C VAL A 17 -64.39 39.36 -9.36
N LEU A 18 -63.90 40.61 -9.33
CA LEU A 18 -62.54 40.92 -8.87
C LEU A 18 -62.36 40.79 -7.35
N TYR A 19 -63.38 41.07 -6.53
CA TYR A 19 -63.32 40.91 -5.06
C TYR A 19 -63.43 39.43 -4.63
N ASN A 20 -64.06 38.58 -5.45
CA ASN A 20 -64.04 37.13 -5.21
C ASN A 20 -62.74 36.47 -5.70
N CYS A 21 -61.85 37.23 -6.35
CA CYS A 21 -60.48 36.82 -6.66
C CYS A 21 -59.45 37.26 -5.60
N SER A 22 -59.84 38.02 -4.57
CA SER A 22 -58.83 38.59 -3.64
C SER A 22 -58.50 37.78 -2.40
N ASP A 23 -59.31 36.83 -1.93
CA ASP A 23 -59.07 36.25 -0.59
C ASP A 23 -59.54 34.80 -0.45
N LYS A 24 -59.23 33.96 -1.44
CA LYS A 24 -59.10 32.54 -1.12
C LYS A 24 -57.63 32.25 -1.09
N ASP A 25 -57.07 32.24 0.12
CA ASP A 25 -55.82 31.55 0.40
C ASP A 25 -55.89 30.20 -0.31
N ALA A 26 -55.21 30.10 -1.44
CA ALA A 26 -55.19 28.87 -2.20
C ALA A 26 -54.58 27.83 -1.27
N VAL A 27 -55.41 26.91 -0.78
CA VAL A 27 -54.94 25.81 0.05
C VAL A 27 -54.01 25.00 -0.84
N PRO A 28 -52.70 24.94 -0.53
CA PRO A 28 -51.77 24.22 -1.36
C PRO A 28 -52.20 22.74 -1.43
N PRO A 29 -52.01 22.07 -2.58
CA PRO A 29 -52.28 20.63 -2.65
C PRO A 29 -51.41 19.88 -1.65
N GLU A 30 -51.91 18.77 -1.11
CA GLU A 30 -51.11 17.86 -0.28
C GLU A 30 -49.90 17.35 -1.08
N VAL A 31 -48.74 17.26 -0.43
CA VAL A 31 -47.48 16.89 -1.08
C VAL A 31 -47.13 15.46 -0.68
N ASP A 32 -47.03 14.59 -1.66
CA ASP A 32 -46.34 13.31 -1.51
C ASP A 32 -44.83 13.55 -1.70
N TYR A 33 -44.07 13.48 -0.62
CA TYR A 33 -42.62 13.71 -0.66
C TYR A 33 -41.85 12.58 -1.34
N ASP A 34 -42.39 11.38 -1.40
CA ASP A 34 -41.75 10.26 -2.12
C ASP A 34 -41.89 10.46 -3.63
N GLU A 35 -43.06 10.88 -4.10
CA GLU A 35 -43.27 11.26 -5.50
C GLU A 35 -42.48 12.52 -5.87
N LEU A 36 -42.53 13.56 -5.03
CA LEU A 36 -41.86 14.84 -5.30
C LEU A 36 -40.35 14.68 -5.46
N PHE A 37 -39.73 13.85 -4.61
CA PHE A 37 -38.28 13.64 -4.62
C PHE A 37 -37.84 12.35 -5.34
N GLU A 38 -38.73 11.68 -6.08
CA GLU A 38 -38.38 10.49 -6.86
C GLU A 38 -37.22 10.77 -7.84
N SER A 39 -37.21 11.97 -8.43
CA SER A 39 -36.14 12.43 -9.33
C SER A 39 -34.85 12.86 -8.62
N VAL A 40 -34.85 12.99 -7.29
CA VAL A 40 -33.66 13.34 -6.49
C VAL A 40 -33.06 12.05 -5.94
N THR A 41 -32.50 11.25 -6.83
CA THR A 41 -31.82 10.00 -6.47
C THR A 41 -30.33 10.25 -6.34
N LEU A 42 -29.84 10.24 -5.10
CA LEU A 42 -28.40 10.30 -4.83
C LEU A 42 -27.78 8.91 -5.00
N PRO A 43 -26.78 8.74 -5.89
CA PRO A 43 -26.13 7.46 -6.05
C PRO A 43 -25.43 7.03 -4.75
N THR A 44 -25.47 5.74 -4.46
CA THR A 44 -24.58 5.15 -3.45
C THR A 44 -23.15 5.29 -3.97
N VAL A 45 -22.26 5.87 -3.16
CA VAL A 45 -20.83 5.92 -3.47
C VAL A 45 -20.24 4.54 -3.18
N VAL A 46 -19.62 3.94 -4.19
CA VAL A 46 -18.83 2.70 -4.02
C VAL A 46 -17.41 3.11 -3.66
N PRO A 47 -16.92 2.88 -2.43
CA PRO A 47 -15.58 3.29 -2.04
C PRO A 47 -14.51 2.65 -2.92
N GLY A 48 -13.60 3.45 -3.47
CA GLY A 48 -12.41 2.97 -4.15
C GLY A 48 -11.44 2.30 -3.15
N LEU A 49 -10.69 1.31 -3.64
CA LEU A 49 -9.67 0.61 -2.86
C LEU A 49 -8.37 1.43 -2.76
N PRO A 50 -7.56 1.22 -1.69
CA PRO A 50 -6.22 1.77 -1.61
C PRO A 50 -5.33 1.31 -2.77
N THR A 51 -4.43 2.18 -3.22
CA THR A 51 -3.41 1.81 -4.21
C THR A 51 -2.48 0.73 -3.64
N PRO A 52 -2.23 -0.38 -4.34
CA PRO A 52 -1.33 -1.43 -3.86
C PRO A 52 0.11 -0.92 -3.68
N VAL A 53 0.75 -1.34 -2.60
CA VAL A 53 2.16 -1.01 -2.33
C VAL A 53 3.06 -1.75 -3.32
N GLN A 54 3.86 -1.00 -4.08
CA GLN A 54 4.90 -1.57 -4.93
C GLN A 54 6.12 -1.91 -4.09
N ALA A 55 6.61 -3.14 -4.18
CA ALA A 55 7.84 -3.55 -3.51
C ALA A 55 8.61 -4.56 -4.36
N THR A 56 9.94 -4.50 -4.31
CA THR A 56 10.83 -5.50 -4.91
C THR A 56 11.53 -6.23 -3.78
N PRO A 57 11.40 -7.57 -3.69
CA PRO A 57 12.15 -8.35 -2.71
C PRO A 57 13.66 -8.19 -2.91
N GLY A 58 14.40 -8.34 -1.83
CA GLY A 58 15.83 -8.56 -1.86
C GLY A 58 16.14 -9.89 -2.55
N GLU A 59 17.35 -9.98 -3.10
CA GLU A 59 17.81 -11.18 -3.79
C GLU A 59 19.17 -11.57 -3.23
N LEU A 60 19.33 -12.86 -2.93
CA LEU A 60 20.59 -13.48 -2.56
C LEU A 60 21.09 -14.28 -3.77
N ARG A 61 22.32 -14.03 -4.22
CA ARG A 61 22.93 -14.77 -5.33
C ARG A 61 24.24 -15.40 -4.88
N THR A 62 24.21 -16.73 -4.76
CA THR A 62 25.41 -17.53 -4.56
C THR A 62 26.34 -17.36 -5.75
N SER A 63 27.64 -17.27 -5.48
CA SER A 63 28.68 -17.20 -6.49
C SER A 63 28.73 -18.48 -7.35
N ALA A 64 28.87 -18.30 -8.67
CA ALA A 64 29.17 -19.40 -9.58
C ALA A 64 30.52 -20.06 -9.25
N LYS A 65 31.57 -19.28 -8.98
CA LYS A 65 32.89 -19.79 -8.58
C LYS A 65 32.86 -20.57 -7.26
N ALA A 66 32.07 -20.13 -6.28
CA ALA A 66 31.87 -20.89 -5.04
C ALA A 66 31.13 -22.20 -5.31
N LYS A 67 30.12 -22.20 -6.18
CA LYS A 67 29.39 -23.40 -6.59
C LYS A 67 30.31 -24.40 -7.32
N ASP A 68 31.15 -23.92 -8.22
CA ASP A 68 32.11 -24.74 -8.95
C ASP A 68 33.15 -25.35 -7.99
N LEU A 69 33.65 -24.56 -7.03
CA LEU A 69 34.52 -25.06 -5.95
C LEU A 69 33.82 -26.14 -5.11
N PHE A 70 32.58 -25.91 -4.68
CA PHE A 70 31.82 -26.89 -3.89
C PHE A 70 31.56 -28.17 -4.70
N ALA A 71 31.28 -28.05 -5.99
CA ALA A 71 31.12 -29.21 -6.88
C ALA A 71 32.43 -29.99 -7.05
N ALA A 72 33.56 -29.29 -7.21
CA ALA A 72 34.88 -29.90 -7.33
C ALA A 72 35.33 -30.63 -6.05
N LEU A 73 34.94 -30.12 -4.88
CA LEU A 73 35.13 -30.78 -3.60
C LEU A 73 34.16 -31.96 -3.42
N GLY A 74 32.86 -31.79 -3.68
CA GLY A 74 31.82 -32.81 -3.49
C GLY A 74 31.87 -34.00 -4.46
N ASN A 75 32.39 -33.82 -5.69
CA ASN A 75 32.55 -34.92 -6.65
C ASN A 75 33.68 -35.92 -6.28
N SER A 76 34.32 -35.75 -5.12
CA SER A 76 35.36 -36.65 -4.60
C SER A 76 34.82 -37.88 -3.86
N SER A 77 33.56 -38.26 -4.10
CA SER A 77 32.99 -39.55 -3.70
C SER A 77 33.80 -40.76 -4.22
N GLY A 78 34.63 -40.55 -5.26
CA GLY A 78 35.88 -41.27 -5.43
C GLY A 78 37.01 -40.42 -4.85
N ARG A 79 37.52 -40.81 -3.67
CA ARG A 79 38.66 -40.16 -2.97
C ARG A 79 39.66 -39.65 -4.01
N TYR A 80 40.21 -38.44 -3.87
CA TYR A 80 41.45 -38.11 -4.59
C TYR A 80 42.41 -39.26 -4.29
N GLN A 81 42.58 -40.17 -5.24
CA GLN A 81 43.55 -41.21 -5.05
C GLN A 81 44.89 -40.49 -5.05
N LYS A 82 45.90 -41.02 -4.38
CA LYS A 82 47.24 -40.44 -4.33
C LYS A 82 47.86 -40.18 -5.73
N SER A 83 47.22 -40.64 -6.81
CA SER A 83 47.53 -40.41 -8.23
C SER A 83 46.55 -39.52 -9.01
N ALA A 84 45.44 -39.07 -8.41
CA ALA A 84 44.47 -38.17 -9.04
C ALA A 84 44.93 -36.73 -8.85
N ALA A 85 45.02 -35.97 -9.94
CA ALA A 85 45.33 -34.56 -9.89
C ALA A 85 44.27 -33.80 -9.07
N ILE A 86 44.70 -32.80 -8.30
CA ILE A 86 43.79 -31.85 -7.64
C ILE A 86 42.92 -31.21 -8.73
N ALA A 87 41.61 -31.06 -8.45
CA ALA A 87 40.72 -30.43 -9.42
C ALA A 87 41.18 -28.99 -9.70
N PRO A 88 41.18 -28.54 -10.97
CA PRO A 88 41.66 -27.20 -11.33
C PRO A 88 41.00 -26.07 -10.53
N GLU A 89 39.71 -26.21 -10.20
CA GLU A 89 38.94 -25.22 -9.43
C GLU A 89 39.45 -25.10 -7.98
N VAL A 90 39.91 -26.21 -7.40
CA VAL A 90 40.51 -26.25 -6.06
C VAL A 90 41.91 -25.65 -6.10
N GLU A 91 42.70 -25.93 -7.14
CA GLU A 91 44.04 -25.35 -7.30
C GLU A 91 43.99 -23.83 -7.57
N GLU A 92 43.05 -23.38 -8.41
CA GLU A 92 42.78 -21.97 -8.70
C GLU A 92 42.39 -21.22 -7.42
N ALA A 93 41.44 -21.77 -6.65
CA ALA A 93 40.98 -21.17 -5.41
C ALA A 93 42.12 -21.08 -4.37
N ALA A 94 42.91 -22.14 -4.20
CA ALA A 94 44.05 -22.15 -3.28
C ALA A 94 45.10 -21.12 -3.67
N THR A 95 45.40 -21.01 -4.97
CA THR A 95 46.36 -20.05 -5.52
C THR A 95 45.90 -18.61 -5.30
N ALA A 96 44.62 -18.32 -5.53
CA ALA A 96 44.04 -16.99 -5.31
C ALA A 96 44.13 -16.57 -3.83
N VAL A 97 43.86 -17.50 -2.91
CA VAL A 97 44.02 -17.25 -1.47
C VAL A 97 45.47 -16.99 -1.11
N LEU A 98 46.41 -17.82 -1.57
CA LEU A 98 47.85 -17.66 -1.28
C LEU A 98 48.45 -16.38 -1.88
N ALA A 99 47.90 -15.92 -3.01
CA ALA A 99 48.32 -14.67 -3.65
C ALA A 99 47.80 -13.43 -2.89
N THR A 100 46.65 -13.55 -2.22
CA THR A 100 45.99 -12.43 -1.55
C THR A 100 46.32 -12.36 -0.06
N LEU A 101 46.29 -13.48 0.65
CA LEU A 101 46.36 -13.54 2.10
C LEU A 101 47.74 -13.93 2.63
N SER A 102 48.09 -13.40 3.79
CA SER A 102 49.28 -13.82 4.54
C SER A 102 49.04 -15.17 5.24
N ALA A 103 50.12 -15.83 5.66
CA ALA A 103 50.01 -17.07 6.42
C ALA A 103 49.23 -16.89 7.75
N GLU A 104 49.38 -15.75 8.42
CA GLU A 104 48.66 -15.42 9.66
C GLU A 104 47.17 -15.17 9.41
N GLU A 105 46.81 -14.53 8.29
CA GLU A 105 45.42 -14.32 7.88
C GLU A 105 44.74 -15.66 7.52
N ILE A 106 45.46 -16.54 6.81
CA ILE A 106 45.01 -17.92 6.53
C ILE A 106 44.83 -18.69 7.83
N GLU A 107 45.77 -18.59 8.77
CA GLU A 107 45.69 -19.25 10.08
C GLU A 107 44.47 -18.78 10.89
N THR A 108 44.23 -17.47 10.88
CA THR A 108 43.06 -16.86 11.52
C THR A 108 41.76 -17.42 10.96
N LEU A 109 41.62 -17.48 9.62
CA LEU A 109 40.41 -18.00 8.99
C LEU A 109 40.25 -19.51 9.20
N GLN A 110 41.29 -20.33 9.03
CA GLN A 110 41.17 -21.79 9.14
C GLN A 110 40.85 -22.27 10.58
N ALA A 111 41.20 -21.47 11.59
CA ALA A 111 40.91 -21.76 12.99
C ALA A 111 39.45 -21.48 13.37
N MET A 112 38.74 -20.69 12.56
CA MET A 112 37.34 -20.36 12.79
C MET A 112 36.45 -21.61 12.75
N THR A 113 35.63 -21.76 13.77
CA THR A 113 34.59 -22.77 13.86
C THR A 113 33.28 -22.27 13.26
N SER A 114 32.39 -23.18 12.85
CA SER A 114 31.05 -22.81 12.36
C SER A 114 30.25 -22.01 13.40
N ALA A 115 30.41 -22.35 14.69
CA ALA A 115 29.73 -21.63 15.78
C ALA A 115 30.23 -20.18 15.94
N GLU A 116 31.53 -19.95 15.78
CA GLU A 116 32.09 -18.58 15.76
C GLU A 116 31.61 -17.81 14.54
N ALA A 117 31.56 -18.45 13.35
CA ALA A 117 31.04 -17.83 12.15
C ALA A 117 29.58 -17.40 12.31
N GLU A 118 28.73 -18.25 12.90
CA GLU A 118 27.34 -17.91 13.22
C GLU A 118 27.21 -16.75 14.21
N ALA A 119 27.98 -16.79 15.30
CA ALA A 119 27.96 -15.71 16.29
C ALA A 119 28.41 -14.37 15.70
N MET A 120 29.42 -14.38 14.83
CA MET A 120 29.91 -13.18 14.15
C MET A 120 28.97 -12.68 13.06
N ALA A 121 28.25 -13.58 12.38
CA ALA A 121 27.30 -13.21 11.34
C ALA A 121 26.15 -12.35 11.86
N THR A 122 25.70 -12.61 13.08
CA THR A 122 24.63 -11.84 13.76
C THR A 122 25.14 -10.65 14.56
N ALA A 123 26.46 -10.45 14.64
CA ALA A 123 27.04 -9.31 15.33
C ALA A 123 26.89 -8.03 14.49
N GLU A 124 26.58 -6.92 15.17
CA GLU A 124 26.48 -5.58 14.56
C GLU A 124 27.72 -5.27 13.70
N ALA A 125 28.90 -5.57 14.25
CA ALA A 125 30.17 -5.49 13.55
C ALA A 125 30.94 -6.81 13.60
N LEU A 126 31.60 -7.16 12.49
CA LEU A 126 32.60 -8.21 12.48
C LEU A 126 33.80 -7.79 13.34
N PRO A 127 34.43 -8.73 14.09
CA PRO A 127 35.69 -8.42 14.75
C PRO A 127 36.73 -7.95 13.73
N ALA A 128 37.51 -6.95 14.13
CA ALA A 128 38.49 -6.27 13.28
C ALA A 128 39.38 -7.20 12.41
N PRO A 129 39.96 -8.30 12.92
CA PRO A 129 40.79 -9.19 12.09
C PRO A 129 40.00 -9.86 10.97
N TYR A 130 38.82 -10.43 11.25
CA TYR A 130 37.98 -11.06 10.22
C TYR A 130 37.46 -10.04 9.21
N LYS A 131 37.09 -8.84 9.67
CA LYS A 131 36.68 -7.75 8.78
C LYS A 131 37.80 -7.38 7.82
N ALA A 132 39.02 -7.15 8.32
CA ALA A 132 40.15 -6.77 7.50
C ALA A 132 40.47 -7.84 6.44
N ILE A 133 40.42 -9.12 6.83
CA ILE A 133 40.66 -10.25 5.91
C ILE A 133 39.56 -10.32 4.84
N LEU A 134 38.28 -10.28 5.22
CA LEU A 134 37.17 -10.33 4.25
C LEU A 134 37.14 -9.14 3.31
N ASP A 135 37.40 -7.91 3.80
CA ASP A 135 37.51 -6.73 2.96
C ASP A 135 38.65 -6.88 1.94
N LYS A 136 39.79 -7.44 2.36
CA LYS A 136 40.93 -7.71 1.50
C LYS A 136 40.61 -8.75 0.43
N MET A 137 39.94 -9.85 0.79
CA MET A 137 39.49 -10.86 -0.18
C MET A 137 38.45 -10.30 -1.16
N ARG A 138 37.54 -9.43 -0.71
CA ARG A 138 36.54 -8.78 -1.58
C ARG A 138 37.13 -7.70 -2.49
N ALA A 139 38.27 -7.12 -2.11
CA ALA A 139 39.00 -6.15 -2.93
C ALA A 139 39.86 -6.82 -4.02
N ASP A 140 40.22 -8.10 -3.85
CA ASP A 140 40.90 -8.88 -4.88
C ASP A 140 39.90 -9.35 -5.94
N ALA A 141 40.18 -9.06 -7.22
CA ALA A 141 39.24 -9.35 -8.31
C ALA A 141 38.97 -10.85 -8.49
N THR A 142 39.93 -11.73 -8.18
CA THR A 142 39.78 -13.18 -8.33
C THR A 142 38.95 -13.75 -7.18
N LEU A 143 39.26 -13.37 -5.94
CA LEU A 143 38.54 -13.83 -4.76
C LEU A 143 37.14 -13.21 -4.65
N ALA A 144 36.95 -11.97 -5.12
CA ALA A 144 35.64 -11.32 -5.16
C ALA A 144 34.58 -12.16 -5.87
N GLU A 145 34.96 -12.91 -6.91
CA GLU A 145 34.05 -13.78 -7.66
C GLU A 145 33.50 -14.92 -6.83
N TYR A 146 34.15 -15.34 -5.73
CA TYR A 146 33.67 -16.42 -4.85
C TYR A 146 32.62 -15.94 -3.83
N PHE A 147 32.51 -14.64 -3.57
CA PHE A 147 31.63 -14.13 -2.52
C PHE A 147 30.18 -13.99 -2.97
N THR A 148 29.29 -13.99 -1.98
CA THR A 148 27.87 -13.81 -2.22
C THR A 148 27.58 -12.38 -2.63
N THR A 149 26.67 -12.21 -3.59
CA THR A 149 26.15 -10.91 -4.00
C THR A 149 24.69 -10.81 -3.61
N TYR A 150 24.22 -9.58 -3.38
CA TYR A 150 22.83 -9.36 -3.00
C TYR A 150 22.31 -8.01 -3.49
N THR A 151 21.00 -7.92 -3.61
CA THR A 151 20.27 -6.66 -3.76
C THR A 151 19.36 -6.46 -2.55
N LEU A 152 19.33 -5.25 -2.02
CA LEU A 152 18.43 -4.91 -0.92
C LEU A 152 16.98 -4.81 -1.42
N PRO A 153 15.99 -5.15 -0.58
CA PRO A 153 14.59 -4.92 -0.91
C PRO A 153 14.32 -3.42 -1.11
N THR A 154 13.31 -3.11 -1.91
CA THR A 154 12.85 -1.74 -2.13
C THR A 154 11.35 -1.64 -1.92
N VAL A 155 10.90 -0.52 -1.35
CA VAL A 155 9.48 -0.20 -1.13
C VAL A 155 9.19 1.13 -1.79
N GLY A 156 8.13 1.18 -2.60
CA GLY A 156 7.68 2.38 -3.29
C GLY A 156 7.17 3.45 -2.33
N ALA A 157 7.13 4.69 -2.81
CA ALA A 157 6.56 5.80 -2.06
C ALA A 157 5.03 5.66 -1.94
N PRO A 158 4.41 6.25 -0.91
CA PRO A 158 2.96 6.35 -0.83
C PRO A 158 2.40 7.19 -1.98
N GLU A 159 1.14 6.92 -2.29
CA GLU A 159 0.39 7.75 -3.22
C GLU A 159 0.24 9.17 -2.66
N THR A 160 0.40 10.17 -3.52
CA THR A 160 0.14 11.56 -3.15
C THR A 160 -1.24 11.97 -3.64
N TYR A 161 -1.99 12.66 -2.78
CA TYR A 161 -3.29 13.21 -3.14
C TYR A 161 -3.45 14.63 -2.61
N THR A 162 -4.06 15.49 -3.43
CA THR A 162 -4.46 16.85 -3.04
C THR A 162 -5.98 16.88 -3.01
N PRO A 163 -6.61 17.10 -1.84
CA PRO A 163 -8.05 17.19 -1.73
C PRO A 163 -8.64 18.25 -2.66
N ALA A 164 -9.84 18.01 -3.16
CA ALA A 164 -10.57 18.97 -3.94
C ALA A 164 -10.93 20.18 -3.06
N ASN A 165 -10.64 21.40 -3.53
CA ASN A 165 -11.08 22.60 -2.84
C ASN A 165 -12.56 22.86 -3.19
N THR A 166 -13.46 22.21 -2.46
CA THR A 166 -14.90 22.38 -2.67
C THR A 166 -15.43 23.56 -1.87
N THR A 167 -16.12 24.48 -2.53
CA THR A 167 -16.87 25.54 -1.84
C THR A 167 -18.16 24.93 -1.27
N PRO A 168 -18.54 25.21 0.00
CA PRO A 168 -19.79 24.71 0.55
C PRO A 168 -20.98 25.09 -0.33
N VAL A 169 -21.85 24.12 -0.63
CA VAL A 169 -23.08 24.40 -1.39
C VAL A 169 -24.04 25.23 -0.56
N ASP A 170 -24.59 26.30 -1.14
CA ASP A 170 -25.64 27.08 -0.52
C ASP A 170 -26.92 26.24 -0.41
N ARG A 171 -27.35 26.01 0.83
CA ARG A 171 -28.53 25.21 1.16
C ARG A 171 -29.82 26.02 1.17
N THR A 172 -29.74 27.34 1.04
CA THR A 172 -30.92 28.20 1.07
C THR A 172 -31.56 28.34 -0.30
N LEU A 173 -32.88 28.55 -0.32
CA LEU A 173 -33.62 28.89 -1.52
C LEU A 173 -34.44 30.14 -1.25
N GLY A 174 -34.18 31.22 -1.99
CA GLY A 174 -34.99 32.41 -1.94
C GLY A 174 -36.32 32.21 -2.69
N PHE A 175 -37.42 32.63 -2.07
CA PHE A 175 -38.74 32.69 -2.68
C PHE A 175 -39.17 34.16 -2.79
N GLU A 176 -39.80 34.56 -3.91
CA GLU A 176 -40.28 35.93 -4.13
C GLU A 176 -41.73 36.08 -3.65
N GLY A 177 -42.13 37.24 -3.11
CA GLY A 177 -43.51 37.54 -2.73
C GLY A 177 -43.79 37.59 -1.22
N GLU A 178 -45.04 37.92 -0.85
CA GLU A 178 -45.49 37.96 0.55
C GLU A 178 -45.61 36.54 1.14
N ASN A 179 -45.50 36.41 2.47
CA ASN A 179 -45.48 35.14 3.22
C ASN A 179 -46.78 34.33 3.01
N SER A 180 -46.83 33.55 1.92
CA SER A 180 -47.99 32.78 1.47
C SER A 180 -47.89 31.32 1.90
N ALA A 181 -49.03 30.61 1.87
CA ALA A 181 -49.07 29.17 2.16
C ALA A 181 -48.17 28.34 1.23
N CYS A 182 -48.03 28.73 -0.05
CA CYS A 182 -47.11 28.11 -1.00
C CYS A 182 -45.63 28.26 -0.58
N MET A 183 -45.25 29.41 -0.01
CA MET A 183 -43.88 29.62 0.47
C MET A 183 -43.58 28.73 1.67
N GLN A 184 -44.51 28.60 2.61
CA GLN A 184 -44.35 27.70 3.76
C GLN A 184 -44.23 26.24 3.31
N GLN A 185 -45.08 25.80 2.38
CA GLN A 185 -45.00 24.44 1.82
C GLN A 185 -43.69 24.19 1.07
N ALA A 186 -43.21 25.16 0.30
CA ALA A 186 -41.92 25.04 -0.40
C ALA A 186 -40.75 24.98 0.58
N GLN A 187 -40.79 25.75 1.69
CA GLN A 187 -39.79 25.67 2.74
C GLN A 187 -39.80 24.29 3.41
N THR A 188 -40.98 23.75 3.76
CA THR A 188 -41.09 22.39 4.31
C THR A 188 -40.57 21.35 3.33
N SER A 189 -40.88 21.49 2.04
CA SER A 189 -40.39 20.57 1.01
C SER A 189 -38.86 20.66 0.87
N LEU A 190 -38.28 21.86 0.91
CA LEU A 190 -36.82 22.06 0.93
C LEU A 190 -36.18 21.36 2.13
N ASP A 191 -36.72 21.54 3.33
CA ASP A 191 -36.18 20.94 4.55
C ASP A 191 -36.23 19.40 4.49
N GLU A 192 -37.35 18.82 4.01
CA GLU A 192 -37.49 17.36 3.86
C GLU A 192 -36.57 16.80 2.75
N GLY A 193 -36.46 17.48 1.61
CA GLY A 193 -35.53 17.08 0.55
C GLY A 193 -34.07 17.14 0.99
N LEU A 194 -33.67 18.21 1.69
CA LEU A 194 -32.33 18.35 2.27
C LEU A 194 -32.05 17.28 3.32
N LYS A 195 -33.02 16.90 4.14
CA LYS A 195 -32.89 15.81 5.11
C LYS A 195 -32.64 14.46 4.45
N ARG A 196 -33.27 14.17 3.31
CA ARG A 196 -32.99 12.96 2.50
C ARG A 196 -31.56 12.97 1.97
N VAL A 197 -31.10 14.12 1.46
CA VAL A 197 -29.74 14.31 0.95
C VAL A 197 -28.69 14.18 2.06
N ASP A 198 -28.95 14.75 3.24
CA ASP A 198 -28.10 14.61 4.43
C ASP A 198 -28.02 13.14 4.90
N ALA A 199 -29.16 12.43 4.95
CA ALA A 199 -29.19 11.02 5.34
C ALA A 199 -28.36 10.13 4.39
N LYS A 200 -28.44 10.40 3.07
CA LYS A 200 -27.65 9.64 2.10
C LYS A 200 -26.16 9.97 2.15
N LYS A 201 -25.80 11.23 2.45
CA LYS A 201 -24.41 11.61 2.73
C LYS A 201 -23.85 10.81 3.89
N GLU A 202 -24.60 10.70 4.98
CA GLU A 202 -24.21 9.94 6.16
C GLU A 202 -24.02 8.45 5.82
N GLU A 203 -24.99 7.83 5.12
CA GLU A 203 -24.89 6.44 4.66
C GLU A 203 -23.63 6.21 3.82
N ASN A 204 -23.38 7.06 2.83
CA ASN A 204 -22.19 6.97 2.00
C ASN A 204 -20.90 7.20 2.80
N THR A 205 -20.90 8.08 3.80
CA THR A 205 -19.75 8.32 4.67
C THR A 205 -19.45 7.08 5.51
N VAL A 206 -20.46 6.44 6.08
CA VAL A 206 -20.31 5.16 6.81
C VAL A 206 -19.66 4.10 5.94
N LEU A 207 -20.11 3.94 4.68
CA LEU A 207 -19.50 2.99 3.75
C LEU A 207 -18.02 3.26 3.50
N VAL A 208 -17.62 4.54 3.40
CA VAL A 208 -16.20 4.94 3.24
C VAL A 208 -15.39 4.61 4.50
N GLU A 209 -15.93 4.88 5.68
CA GLU A 209 -15.26 4.57 6.95
C GLU A 209 -15.12 3.05 7.17
N GLU A 210 -16.14 2.26 6.81
CA GLU A 210 -16.09 0.79 6.86
C GLU A 210 -15.04 0.22 5.90
N ALA A 211 -14.95 0.75 4.68
CA ALA A 211 -13.93 0.37 3.71
C ALA A 211 -12.52 0.69 4.19
N TYR A 212 -12.32 1.88 4.78
CA TYR A 212 -11.05 2.28 5.38
C TYR A 212 -10.67 1.40 6.57
N ALA A 213 -11.60 1.16 7.50
CA ALA A 213 -11.36 0.30 8.68
C ALA A 213 -10.99 -1.13 8.26
N THR A 214 -11.65 -1.66 7.22
CA THR A 214 -11.34 -2.96 6.64
C THR A 214 -9.91 -2.99 6.07
N ALA A 215 -9.52 -1.95 5.34
CA ALA A 215 -8.17 -1.84 4.79
C ALA A 215 -7.09 -1.78 5.88
N ILE A 216 -7.28 -0.95 6.91
CA ILE A 216 -6.32 -0.82 8.03
C ILE A 216 -6.20 -2.13 8.82
N ALA A 217 -7.30 -2.83 9.06
CA ALA A 217 -7.28 -4.11 9.77
C ALA A 217 -6.45 -5.19 9.03
N ALA A 218 -6.42 -5.15 7.69
CA ALA A 218 -5.62 -6.07 6.89
C ALA A 218 -4.10 -5.81 7.00
N VAL A 219 -3.69 -4.54 7.15
CA VAL A 219 -2.26 -4.14 7.12
C VAL A 219 -1.42 -4.89 8.15
N ALA A 220 -1.84 -4.92 9.42
CA ALA A 220 -1.07 -5.58 10.47
C ALA A 220 -0.92 -7.09 10.23
N THR A 221 -1.95 -7.73 9.66
CA THR A 221 -1.92 -9.16 9.32
C THR A 221 -0.96 -9.43 8.16
N GLU A 222 -0.97 -8.56 7.14
CA GLU A 222 -0.07 -8.64 5.99
C GLU A 222 1.38 -8.37 6.37
N GLU A 223 1.65 -7.42 7.27
CA GLU A 223 2.99 -7.17 7.82
C GLU A 223 3.54 -8.42 8.52
N GLN A 224 2.74 -9.01 9.42
CA GLN A 224 3.15 -10.22 10.14
C GLN A 224 3.40 -11.40 9.19
N ALA A 225 2.54 -11.59 8.19
CA ALA A 225 2.71 -12.62 7.17
C ALA A 225 4.00 -12.39 6.34
N CYS A 226 4.30 -11.14 6.00
CA CYS A 226 5.53 -10.74 5.30
C CYS A 226 6.77 -11.07 6.13
N GLN A 227 6.82 -10.64 7.41
CA GLN A 227 7.95 -10.89 8.31
C GLN A 227 8.18 -12.39 8.56
N THR A 228 7.09 -13.16 8.71
CA THR A 228 7.16 -14.62 8.91
C THR A 228 7.73 -15.29 7.67
N SER A 229 7.22 -14.94 6.48
CA SER A 229 7.67 -15.53 5.21
C SER A 229 9.13 -15.22 4.92
N ALA A 230 9.57 -13.97 5.14
CA ALA A 230 10.98 -13.59 5.01
C ALA A 230 11.86 -14.38 5.97
N SER A 231 11.45 -14.51 7.24
CA SER A 231 12.22 -15.26 8.23
C SER A 231 12.36 -16.73 7.87
N THR A 232 11.27 -17.38 7.44
CA THR A 232 11.30 -18.78 6.99
C THR A 232 12.19 -18.99 5.77
N ALA A 233 12.14 -18.09 4.78
CA ALA A 233 12.97 -18.19 3.59
C ALA A 233 14.47 -18.10 3.91
N PHE A 234 14.90 -17.08 4.68
CA PHE A 234 16.31 -16.92 5.03
C PHE A 234 16.83 -17.99 6.00
N ASP A 235 15.97 -18.53 6.88
CA ASP A 235 16.37 -19.63 7.76
C ASP A 235 16.58 -20.93 6.95
N ALA A 236 15.80 -21.15 5.88
CA ALA A 236 16.02 -22.24 4.94
C ALA A 236 17.32 -22.05 4.14
N ASP A 237 17.55 -20.84 3.58
CA ASP A 237 18.78 -20.51 2.86
C ASP A 237 20.03 -20.68 3.74
N LYS A 238 19.93 -20.30 5.02
CA LYS A 238 21.00 -20.53 6.01
C LYS A 238 21.26 -22.03 6.18
N ALA A 239 20.22 -22.83 6.43
CA ALA A 239 20.37 -24.26 6.68
C ALA A 239 20.97 -25.02 5.48
N ASP A 240 20.51 -24.70 4.26
CA ASP A 240 20.98 -25.34 3.03
C ASP A 240 22.46 -25.03 2.75
N TYR A 241 22.89 -23.78 2.96
CA TYR A 241 24.28 -23.41 2.80
C TYR A 241 25.18 -24.03 3.87
N GLN A 242 24.70 -24.09 5.12
CA GLN A 242 25.45 -24.75 6.21
C GLN A 242 25.62 -26.24 5.96
N ALA A 243 24.60 -26.92 5.41
CA ALA A 243 24.72 -28.33 5.02
C ALA A 243 25.80 -28.52 3.94
N GLN A 244 25.78 -27.70 2.88
CA GLN A 244 26.80 -27.73 1.83
C GLN A 244 28.19 -27.43 2.39
N TYR A 245 28.34 -26.40 3.21
CA TYR A 245 29.61 -26.06 3.85
C TYR A 245 30.13 -27.23 4.71
N ASN A 246 29.28 -27.85 5.52
CA ASN A 246 29.70 -28.94 6.41
C ASN A 246 30.19 -30.17 5.62
N GLU A 247 29.54 -30.51 4.51
CA GLU A 247 29.96 -31.59 3.60
C GLU A 247 31.32 -31.27 2.96
N ASN A 248 31.50 -30.04 2.46
CA ASN A 248 32.75 -29.58 1.87
C ASN A 248 33.89 -29.54 2.90
N LEU A 249 33.63 -29.05 4.11
CA LEU A 249 34.59 -29.01 5.19
C LEU A 249 35.01 -30.43 5.62
N GLN A 250 34.06 -31.36 5.73
CA GLN A 250 34.36 -32.76 6.03
C GLN A 250 35.25 -33.37 4.96
N THR A 251 34.96 -33.08 3.69
CA THR A 251 35.75 -33.53 2.54
C THR A 251 37.18 -32.98 2.59
N VAL A 252 37.34 -31.66 2.77
CA VAL A 252 38.66 -31.01 2.88
C VAL A 252 39.47 -31.57 4.05
N ASN A 253 38.85 -31.77 5.22
CA ASN A 253 39.53 -32.37 6.37
C ASN A 253 39.90 -33.85 6.13
N GLY A 254 39.05 -34.60 5.42
CA GLY A 254 39.30 -36.01 5.09
C GLY A 254 40.38 -36.21 4.02
N GLN A 255 40.74 -35.16 3.28
CA GLN A 255 41.70 -35.17 2.16
C GLN A 255 42.93 -34.30 2.43
N GLN A 256 43.23 -34.04 3.71
CA GLN A 256 44.32 -33.16 4.11
C GLN A 256 45.68 -33.60 3.53
N GLU A 257 45.95 -34.91 3.49
CA GLU A 257 47.22 -35.43 2.95
C GLU A 257 47.32 -35.21 1.43
N GLU A 258 46.22 -35.41 0.70
CA GLU A 258 46.15 -35.26 -0.75
C GLU A 258 46.19 -33.79 -1.19
N LEU A 259 45.54 -32.90 -0.45
CA LEU A 259 45.55 -31.47 -0.71
C LEU A 259 46.92 -30.83 -0.42
N GLY A 260 47.70 -31.39 0.52
CA GLY A 260 49.03 -30.90 0.86
C GLY A 260 49.03 -29.40 1.20
N ALA A 261 49.81 -28.62 0.45
CA ALA A 261 49.90 -27.16 0.65
C ALA A 261 48.57 -26.41 0.38
N ASN A 262 47.63 -27.02 -0.36
CA ASN A 262 46.34 -26.41 -0.67
C ASN A 262 45.32 -26.55 0.46
N TYR A 263 45.57 -27.41 1.47
CA TYR A 263 44.60 -27.66 2.54
C TYR A 263 44.25 -26.40 3.34
N ALA A 264 45.25 -25.70 3.88
CA ALA A 264 45.05 -24.50 4.69
C ALA A 264 44.35 -23.36 3.93
N PRO A 265 44.78 -22.96 2.71
CA PRO A 265 44.10 -21.90 1.97
C PRO A 265 42.67 -22.27 1.57
N ILE A 266 42.39 -23.52 1.22
CA ILE A 266 41.02 -23.96 0.89
C ILE A 266 40.11 -23.93 2.13
N LYS A 267 40.60 -24.43 3.27
CA LYS A 267 39.84 -24.37 4.52
C LYS A 267 39.57 -22.93 4.94
N ALA A 268 40.57 -22.04 4.82
CA ALA A 268 40.40 -20.62 5.07
C ALA A 268 39.35 -19.98 4.16
N LEU A 269 39.35 -20.31 2.86
CA LEU A 269 38.33 -19.84 1.92
C LEU A 269 36.94 -20.34 2.28
N LEU A 270 36.75 -21.64 2.56
CA LEU A 270 35.45 -22.18 2.96
C LEU A 270 34.89 -21.46 4.20
N ASN A 271 35.76 -21.20 5.18
CA ASN A 271 35.41 -20.48 6.40
C ASN A 271 35.02 -19.02 6.10
N ALA A 272 35.79 -18.32 5.27
CA ALA A 272 35.45 -16.97 4.81
C ALA A 272 34.12 -16.92 4.06
N LEU A 273 33.85 -17.89 3.18
CA LEU A 273 32.60 -18.00 2.44
C LEU A 273 31.39 -18.26 3.35
N LEU A 274 31.54 -19.12 4.36
CA LEU A 274 30.51 -19.32 5.37
C LEU A 274 30.19 -18.02 6.12
N LEU A 275 31.21 -17.35 6.67
CA LEU A 275 31.03 -16.11 7.41
C LEU A 275 30.37 -15.04 6.54
N ASP A 276 30.80 -14.92 5.29
CA ASP A 276 30.26 -13.98 4.33
C ASP A 276 28.78 -14.24 4.00
N TYR A 277 28.46 -15.50 3.70
CA TYR A 277 27.10 -15.92 3.38
C TYR A 277 26.16 -15.69 4.55
N LEU A 278 26.52 -16.17 5.75
CA LEU A 278 25.71 -16.00 6.95
C LEU A 278 25.48 -14.53 7.29
N ARG A 279 26.51 -13.68 7.14
CA ARG A 279 26.38 -12.24 7.34
C ARG A 279 25.46 -11.60 6.30
N THR A 280 25.57 -12.01 5.05
CA THR A 280 24.71 -11.51 3.96
C THR A 280 23.25 -11.90 4.18
N VAL A 281 22.99 -13.16 4.56
CA VAL A 281 21.66 -13.65 4.93
C VAL A 281 21.09 -12.84 6.10
N HIS A 282 21.90 -12.57 7.13
CA HIS A 282 21.45 -11.76 8.26
C HIS A 282 21.08 -10.33 7.84
N ILE A 283 21.93 -9.67 7.04
CA ILE A 283 21.68 -8.32 6.50
C ILE A 283 20.38 -8.29 5.68
N LEU A 284 20.19 -9.24 4.77
CA LEU A 284 18.98 -9.31 3.95
C LEU A 284 17.73 -9.62 4.77
N LYS A 285 17.82 -10.53 5.75
CA LYS A 285 16.71 -10.85 6.66
C LYS A 285 16.26 -9.62 7.41
N THR A 286 17.20 -8.86 7.98
CA THR A 286 16.87 -7.59 8.67
C THR A 286 16.28 -6.57 7.71
N ALA A 287 16.89 -6.37 6.53
CA ALA A 287 16.39 -5.43 5.54
C ALA A 287 14.99 -5.77 5.02
N GLU A 288 14.66 -7.07 4.86
CA GLU A 288 13.33 -7.53 4.46
C GLU A 288 12.30 -7.34 5.56
N GLN A 289 12.67 -7.55 6.83
CA GLN A 289 11.79 -7.25 7.96
C GLN A 289 11.49 -5.74 8.03
N GLU A 290 12.49 -4.89 7.82
CA GLU A 290 12.32 -3.43 7.71
C GLU A 290 11.46 -3.04 6.50
N ALA A 291 11.65 -3.71 5.36
CA ALA A 291 10.83 -3.49 4.17
C ALA A 291 9.37 -3.90 4.40
N CYS A 292 9.10 -4.99 5.12
CA CYS A 292 7.74 -5.38 5.52
C CYS A 292 7.08 -4.28 6.37
N ALA A 293 7.77 -3.73 7.37
CA ALA A 293 7.27 -2.62 8.18
C ALA A 293 7.04 -1.36 7.33
N LYS A 294 7.95 -1.05 6.39
CA LYS A 294 7.77 0.09 5.48
C LYS A 294 6.59 -0.11 4.53
N LYS A 295 6.35 -1.34 4.06
CA LYS A 295 5.17 -1.65 3.24
C LYS A 295 3.88 -1.40 4.03
N ALA A 296 3.85 -1.75 5.32
CA ALA A 296 2.71 -1.47 6.18
C ALA A 296 2.44 0.04 6.30
N GLU A 297 3.47 0.84 6.61
CA GLU A 297 3.36 2.31 6.68
C GLU A 297 2.83 2.91 5.37
N VAL A 298 3.32 2.43 4.22
CA VAL A 298 2.87 2.91 2.89
C VAL A 298 1.43 2.46 2.60
N ALA A 299 1.03 1.25 3.03
CA ALA A 299 -0.34 0.77 2.88
C ALA A 299 -1.33 1.60 3.70
N GLU A 300 -0.98 1.97 4.94
CA GLU A 300 -1.78 2.87 5.79
C GLU A 300 -1.94 4.24 5.14
N ALA A 301 -0.85 4.83 4.64
CA ALA A 301 -0.89 6.11 3.93
C ALA A 301 -1.77 6.04 2.66
N ASN A 302 -1.68 4.95 1.88
CA ASN A 302 -2.52 4.74 0.71
C ASN A 302 -4.01 4.56 1.08
N ALA A 303 -4.30 3.95 2.24
CA ALA A 303 -5.65 3.82 2.76
C ALA A 303 -6.25 5.17 3.15
N GLU A 304 -5.48 6.05 3.79
CA GLU A 304 -5.89 7.42 4.09
C GLU A 304 -6.16 8.26 2.83
N VAL A 305 -5.33 8.08 1.80
CA VAL A 305 -5.53 8.73 0.51
C VAL A 305 -6.82 8.25 -0.15
N ALA A 306 -7.08 6.94 -0.17
CA ALA A 306 -8.31 6.39 -0.70
C ALA A 306 -9.54 6.90 0.07
N LYS A 307 -9.48 6.92 1.41
CA LYS A 307 -10.51 7.51 2.27
C LYS A 307 -10.80 8.96 1.87
N SER A 308 -9.76 9.78 1.76
CA SER A 308 -9.90 11.20 1.38
C SER A 308 -10.55 11.38 0.02
N LYS A 309 -10.11 10.64 -1.01
CA LYS A 309 -10.71 10.65 -2.35
C LYS A 309 -12.18 10.24 -2.32
N ASN A 310 -12.51 9.21 -1.56
CA ASN A 310 -13.87 8.70 -1.44
C ASN A 310 -14.77 9.74 -0.73
N LEU A 311 -14.29 10.41 0.32
CA LEU A 311 -15.03 11.49 0.99
C LEU A 311 -15.26 12.69 0.05
N ASP A 312 -14.28 13.06 -0.77
CA ASP A 312 -14.45 14.11 -1.78
C ASP A 312 -15.52 13.72 -2.81
N GLN A 313 -15.61 12.43 -3.17
CA GLN A 313 -16.69 11.92 -4.03
C GLN A 313 -18.06 11.94 -3.35
N VAL A 314 -18.13 11.62 -2.04
CA VAL A 314 -19.35 11.77 -1.24
C VAL A 314 -19.80 13.23 -1.21
N GLU A 315 -18.88 14.16 -0.99
CA GLU A 315 -19.18 15.59 -0.98
C GLU A 315 -19.65 16.09 -2.35
N ALA A 316 -18.99 15.71 -3.45
CA ALA A 316 -19.44 16.08 -4.79
C ALA A 316 -20.85 15.55 -5.11
N THR A 317 -21.15 14.33 -4.66
CA THR A 317 -22.48 13.72 -4.79
C THR A 317 -23.51 14.49 -3.95
N TYR A 318 -23.17 14.84 -2.71
CA TYR A 318 -24.00 15.65 -1.83
C TYR A 318 -24.35 17.01 -2.43
N GLN A 319 -23.36 17.72 -2.98
CA GLN A 319 -23.56 19.03 -3.60
C GLN A 319 -24.51 18.96 -4.79
N THR A 320 -24.40 17.92 -5.61
CA THR A 320 -25.32 17.66 -6.72
C THR A 320 -26.75 17.44 -6.21
N GLY A 321 -26.92 16.60 -5.18
CA GLY A 321 -28.24 16.37 -4.57
C GLY A 321 -28.90 17.62 -4.00
N VAL A 322 -28.13 18.49 -3.33
CA VAL A 322 -28.65 19.76 -2.80
C VAL A 322 -29.18 20.64 -3.95
N LEU A 323 -28.46 20.71 -5.07
CA LEU A 323 -28.90 21.48 -6.24
C LEU A 323 -30.17 20.88 -6.88
N ASP A 324 -30.27 19.56 -6.95
CA ASP A 324 -31.45 18.87 -7.49
C ASP A 324 -32.69 19.07 -6.60
N VAL A 325 -32.55 18.99 -5.27
CA VAL A 325 -33.63 19.36 -4.33
C VAL A 325 -34.10 20.79 -4.57
N LYS A 326 -33.16 21.76 -4.64
CA LYS A 326 -33.49 23.16 -4.88
C LYS A 326 -34.24 23.37 -6.20
N LYS A 327 -33.88 22.60 -7.24
CA LYS A 327 -34.55 22.64 -8.54
C LYS A 327 -35.99 22.13 -8.45
N VAL A 328 -36.19 20.94 -7.87
CA VAL A 328 -37.52 20.33 -7.69
C VAL A 328 -38.45 21.23 -6.86
N VAL A 329 -37.96 21.74 -5.73
CA VAL A 329 -38.75 22.62 -4.85
C VAL A 329 -39.12 23.92 -5.57
N ARG A 330 -38.22 24.48 -6.39
CA ARG A 330 -38.52 25.68 -7.19
C ARG A 330 -39.61 25.42 -8.23
N GLU A 331 -39.58 24.27 -8.90
CA GLU A 331 -40.61 23.87 -9.87
C GLU A 331 -41.98 23.68 -9.20
N GLN A 332 -41.99 23.05 -8.01
CA GLN A 332 -43.19 22.91 -7.18
C GLN A 332 -43.75 24.26 -6.71
N TYR A 333 -42.88 25.14 -6.17
CA TYR A 333 -43.27 26.48 -5.72
C TYR A 333 -43.89 27.29 -6.87
N ASN A 334 -43.26 27.30 -8.05
CA ASN A 334 -43.79 27.99 -9.23
C ASN A 334 -45.15 27.45 -9.64
N THR A 335 -45.37 26.14 -9.53
CA THR A 335 -46.67 25.51 -9.81
C THR A 335 -47.73 25.98 -8.82
N CYS A 336 -47.43 25.99 -7.51
CA CYS A 336 -48.35 26.48 -6.47
C CYS A 336 -48.66 27.98 -6.64
N HIS A 337 -47.63 28.80 -6.85
CA HIS A 337 -47.77 30.26 -7.02
C HIS A 337 -48.62 30.62 -8.25
N ASN A 338 -48.45 29.91 -9.37
CA ASN A 338 -49.19 30.19 -10.60
C ASN A 338 -50.65 29.67 -10.58
N GLN A 339 -50.99 28.73 -9.68
CA GLN A 339 -52.39 28.32 -9.47
C GLN A 339 -53.24 29.41 -8.82
N GLY A 340 -52.64 30.37 -8.11
CA GLY A 340 -53.33 31.53 -7.55
C GLY A 340 -53.55 32.70 -8.52
N GLY A 341 -52.86 32.73 -9.66
CA GLY A 341 -52.94 33.83 -10.65
C GLY A 341 -53.91 33.60 -11.81
N GLY A 342 -54.56 32.43 -11.87
CA GLY A 342 -55.36 32.00 -13.00
C GLY A 342 -56.67 31.31 -12.61
N GLN A 343 -57.53 32.01 -11.86
CA GLN A 343 -58.97 31.72 -11.80
C GLN A 343 -59.77 33.02 -11.73
#